data_AF-A0A3N5GXK4-F1
#
_entry.id   AF-A0A3N5GXK4-F1
#
_cell.length_a   1.000
_cell.length_b   1.000
_cell.length_c   1.000
_cell.angle_alpha   90.00
_cell.angle_beta   90.00
_cell.angle_gamma   90.00
#
_symmetry.space_group_name_H-M   'P 1'
#
loop_
_entity.id
_entity.type
_entity.pdbx_description
1 polymer ?
#
loop_
_entity_poly.entity_id
_entity_poly.type
_entity_poly.pdbx_seq_one_letter_code
_entity_poly.pdbx_strand_id
1 'polypeptide(L)' 'MPFIISCRDTGVNCPATFVSDSDIQLLDDIHRHIDEAHPEQKDKKPSPEKAQKLIKKV' A
#
# COMPACT_ATOMS: atom_id res chain seq x y z
N MET A 1 16.82 -4.54 -1.61
CA MET A 1 15.87 -5.66 -1.70
C MET A 1 14.53 -5.01 -1.88
N PRO A 2 13.88 -5.15 -3.03
CA PRO A 2 12.62 -4.50 -3.30
C PRO A 2 11.51 -5.01 -2.38
N PHE A 3 10.68 -4.08 -1.95
CA PHE A 3 9.46 -4.29 -1.20
C PHE A 3 8.29 -4.17 -2.18
N ILE A 4 7.35 -5.12 -2.13
CA ILE A 4 6.17 -5.13 -2.98
C ILE A 4 4.90 -5.25 -2.15
N ILE A 5 3.86 -4.53 -2.56
CA ILE A 5 2.51 -4.66 -2.01
C ILE A 5 1.48 -4.42 -3.11
N SER A 6 0.47 -5.28 -3.15
CA SER A 6 -0.68 -5.09 -4.03
C SER A 6 -1.89 -4.71 -3.20
N CYS A 7 -2.71 -3.78 -3.69
CA CYS A 7 -3.98 -3.46 -3.02
C CYS A 7 -4.90 -4.69 -2.92
N ARG A 8 -4.71 -5.68 -3.80
CA ARG A 8 -5.39 -6.97 -3.72
C ARG A 8 -5.04 -7.78 -2.46
N ASP A 9 -3.80 -7.67 -1.97
CA ASP A 9 -3.36 -8.31 -0.72
C ASP A 9 -4.01 -7.66 0.52
N THR A 10 -4.48 -6.41 0.40
CA THR A 10 -5.17 -5.70 1.50
C THR A 10 -6.67 -6.02 1.55
N GLY A 11 -7.17 -6.88 0.65
CA GLY A 11 -8.58 -7.24 0.55
C GLY A 11 -9.41 -6.26 -0.29
N VAL A 12 -8.76 -5.29 -0.94
CA VAL A 12 -9.41 -4.33 -1.84
C VAL A 12 -9.34 -4.85 -3.27
N ASN A 13 -10.44 -4.75 -4.02
CA ASN A 13 -10.46 -5.15 -5.43
C ASN A 13 -9.84 -4.06 -6.32
N CYS A 14 -8.57 -3.75 -6.09
CA CYS A 14 -7.81 -2.75 -6.83
C CYS A 14 -6.58 -3.42 -7.50
N PRO A 15 -6.36 -3.21 -8.81
CA PRO A 15 -5.24 -3.81 -9.55
C PRO A 15 -3.90 -3.10 -9.31
N ALA A 16 -3.86 -2.08 -8.46
CA ALA A 16 -2.63 -1.35 -8.17
C ALA A 16 -1.63 -2.21 -7.40
N THR A 17 -0.38 -2.19 -7.87
CA THR A 17 0.77 -2.84 -7.24
C THR A 17 1.89 -1.81 -7.13
N PHE A 18 2.45 -1.70 -5.95
CA PHE A 18 3.55 -0.79 -5.63
C PHE A 18 4.80 -1.62 -5.38
N VAL A 19 5.92 -1.15 -5.93
CA VAL A 19 7.25 -1.73 -5.71
C VAL A 19 8.20 -0.60 -5.37
N SER A 20 9.00 -0.76 -4.32
CA SER A 20 10.00 0.24 -3.93
C SER A 20 11.14 -0.42 -3.16
N ASP A 21 12.34 0.14 -3.22
CA ASP A 21 13.50 -0.34 -2.45
C ASP A 21 13.45 0.11 -0.97
N SER A 22 12.49 0.96 -0.60
CA SER A 22 12.24 1.40 0.77
C SER A 22 10.80 1.15 1.17
N ASP A 23 10.59 0.56 2.34
CA ASP A 23 9.28 0.34 2.95
C ASP A 23 8.56 1.66 3.25
N ILE A 24 9.29 2.69 3.67
CA ILE A 24 8.74 4.03 3.94
C ILE A 24 8.23 4.67 2.64
N GLN A 25 9.01 4.62 1.55
CA GLN A 25 8.56 5.15 0.26
C GLN A 25 7.36 4.37 -0.28
N LEU A 26 7.37 3.04 -0.13
CA LEU A 26 6.25 2.20 -0.54
C LEU A 26 4.95 2.61 0.17
N LEU A 27 5.02 2.80 1.49
CA LEU A 27 3.87 3.23 2.30
C LEU A 27 3.34 4.60 1.86
N ASP A 28 4.24 5.55 1.60
CA ASP A 28 3.87 6.89 1.14
C ASP A 28 3.14 6.84 -0.22
N ASP A 29 3.63 6.02 -1.15
CA ASP A 29 3.02 5.84 -2.47
C ASP A 29 1.61 5.24 -2.39
N ILE A 30 1.42 4.23 -1.53
CA ILE A 30 0.10 3.65 -1.26
C ILE A 30 -0.82 4.68 -0.62
N HIS A 31 -0.29 5.43 0.35
CA HIS A 31 -1.05 6.44 1.07
C HIS A 31 -1.52 7.55 0.14
N ARG A 32 -0.66 8.00 -0.78
CA ARG A 32 -0.99 8.96 -1.82
C ARG A 32 -2.02 8.39 -2.78
N HIS A 33 -1.83 7.15 -3.24
CA HIS A 33 -2.78 6.49 -4.13
C HIS A 33 -4.17 6.36 -3.50
N ILE A 34 -4.28 6.00 -2.22
CA ILE A 34 -5.57 5.97 -1.52
C ILE A 34 -6.18 7.37 -1.47
N ASP A 35 -5.38 8.40 -1.17
CA ASP A 35 -5.88 9.77 -1.09
C ASP A 35 -6.43 10.31 -2.42
N GLU A 36 -5.80 9.93 -3.54
CA GLU A 36 -6.16 10.40 -4.89
C GLU A 36 -7.19 9.50 -5.59
N ALA A 37 -6.99 8.18 -5.58
CA ALA A 37 -7.80 7.23 -6.34
C ALA A 37 -8.94 6.60 -5.52
N HIS A 38 -8.83 6.61 -4.18
CA HIS A 38 -9.83 6.02 -3.28
C HIS A 38 -10.18 6.97 -2.13
N PRO A 39 -10.68 8.18 -2.41
CA PRO A 39 -11.02 9.15 -1.35
C PRO A 39 -12.07 8.61 -0.37
N GLU A 40 -12.92 7.68 -0.81
CA GLU A 40 -13.88 6.92 0.01
C GLU A 40 -13.25 5.92 1.00
N GLN A 41 -11.96 5.61 0.84
CA GLN A 41 -11.21 4.70 1.71
C GLN A 41 -10.18 5.42 2.59
N LYS A 42 -10.17 6.76 2.62
CA LYS A 42 -9.31 7.53 3.55
C LYS A 42 -9.52 7.13 5.01
N ASP A 43 -10.75 6.83 5.41
CA ASP A 43 -11.06 6.36 6.76
C ASP A 43 -10.69 4.88 7.00
N LYS A 44 -10.46 4.12 5.92
CA LYS A 44 -10.01 2.71 5.95
C LYS A 44 -8.51 2.57 5.65
N LYS A 45 -7.77 3.67 5.64
CA LYS A 45 -6.34 3.67 5.37
C LYS A 45 -5.65 2.71 6.35
N PRO A 46 -4.96 1.67 5.86
CA PRO A 46 -4.29 0.75 6.75
C PRO A 46 -3.23 1.51 7.54
N SER A 47 -3.23 1.37 8.87
CA SER A 47 -2.16 1.94 9.70
C SER A 47 -0.80 1.46 9.18
N PRO A 48 0.26 2.29 9.25
CA PRO A 48 1.58 1.95 8.70
C PRO A 48 2.09 0.58 9.19
N GLU A 49 1.82 0.20 10.44
CA GLU A 49 2.16 -1.12 10.97
C GLU A 49 1.40 -2.28 10.31
N LYS A 50 0.12 -2.08 9.96
CA LYS A 50 -0.68 -3.08 9.22
C LYS A 50 -0.22 -3.19 7.78
N ALA A 51 0.07 -2.04 7.16
CA ALA A 51 0.58 -2.01 5.80
C ALA A 51 1.96 -2.67 5.72
N GLN A 52 2.88 -2.40 6.66
CA GLN A 52 4.18 -3.08 6.74
C GLN A 52 4.08 -4.61 6.85
N LYS A 53 3.06 -5.15 7.54
CA LYS A 53 2.83 -6.60 7.60
C LYS A 53 2.37 -7.20 6.26
N LEU A 54 1.81 -6.39 5.38
CA LEU A 54 1.34 -6.79 4.05
C LEU A 54 2.43 -6.62 2.99
N ILE A 55 3.49 -5.87 3.29
CA ILE A 55 4.65 -5.72 2.42
C ILE A 55 5.39 -7.05 2.35
N LYS A 56 5.54 -7.58 1.14
CA LYS A 56 6.36 -8.76 0.85
C LYS A 56 7.76 -8.28 0.44
N LYS A 57 8.80 -8.92 0.98
CA LYS A 57 10.18 -8.76 0.51
C LYS A 57 10.39 -9.69 -0.69
N VAL A 58 10.92 -9.16 -1.77
CA VAL A 58 11.26 -9.91 -3.00
C VAL A 58 12.73 -9.75 -3.35
#